data_AF-A0A3M1YS51-F1
#
_entry.id   AF-A0A3M1YS51-F1
#
_cell.length_a   1.000
_cell.length_b   1.000
_cell.length_c   1.000
_cell.angle_alpha   90.00
_cell.angle_beta   90.00
_cell.angle_gamma   90.00
#
_symmetry.space_group_name_H-M   'P 1'
#
loop_
_entity.id
_entity.type
_entity.pdbx_description
1 polymer ?
#
loop_
_entity_poly.entity_id
_entity_poly.type
_entity_poly.pdbx_seq_one_letter_code
_entity_poly.pdbx_strand_id
1 'polypeptide(L)'
;MDKFWKISNVIVLGLLLLICGLGTFYKHISFGLGLDDMFGYLVLYLGTLTHLILTLVSRTKGSPRHSFLTLIFLTFTILIVLNATIWRGHEYSWNGSIFYLPCPKEIEIDNQEIQKEELITMCTMDYYSEFSGNWNGQFVTITTGSIKVPDELEKYIQRPITKVEIVPYYREIYEDNRIRKEFEFNKDTLQININYEFAGEIRAIRNKIPVIEVRINNNSS
;
A
#
# COMPACT_ATOMS: atom_id res chain seq x y z
N MET A 1 24.17 -38.97 -1.33
CA MET A 1 23.50 -37.95 -2.18
C MET A 1 21.98 -38.03 -2.14
N ASP A 2 21.35 -39.22 -2.21
CA ASP A 2 19.87 -39.33 -2.24
C ASP A 2 19.16 -38.71 -1.02
N LYS A 3 19.68 -38.96 0.20
CA LYS A 3 19.15 -38.35 1.43
C LYS A 3 19.25 -36.82 1.45
N PHE A 4 20.33 -36.25 0.90
CA PHE A 4 20.53 -34.80 0.85
C PHE A 4 19.43 -34.13 0.03
N TRP A 5 19.21 -34.58 -1.21
CA TRP A 5 18.19 -33.99 -2.08
C TRP A 5 16.77 -34.17 -1.56
N LYS A 6 16.48 -35.28 -0.87
CA LYS A 6 15.20 -35.47 -0.18
C LYS A 6 15.00 -34.46 0.93
N ILE A 7 16.02 -34.24 1.77
CA ILE A 7 15.98 -33.24 2.85
C ILE A 7 15.85 -31.83 2.27
N SER A 8 16.68 -31.47 1.29
CA SER A 8 16.63 -30.15 0.64
C SER A 8 15.26 -29.87 0.02
N ASN A 9 14.65 -30.84 -0.66
CA ASN A 9 13.30 -30.69 -1.20
C ASN A 9 12.26 -30.40 -0.11
N VAL A 10 12.36 -31.06 1.04
CA VAL A 10 11.47 -30.83 2.19
C VAL A 10 11.71 -29.45 2.81
N ILE A 11 12.97 -28.99 2.89
CA ILE A 11 13.29 -27.63 3.36
C ILE A 11 12.66 -26.57 2.45
N VAL A 12 12.81 -26.71 1.13
CA VAL A 12 12.20 -25.77 0.17
C VAL A 12 10.68 -25.77 0.29
N LEU A 13 10.06 -26.94 0.44
CA LEU A 13 8.61 -27.04 0.68
C LEU A 13 8.21 -26.35 2.00
N GLY A 14 9.00 -26.55 3.06
CA GLY A 14 8.78 -25.88 4.35
C GLY A 14 8.85 -24.37 4.25
N LEU A 15 9.81 -23.83 3.49
CA LEU A 15 9.91 -22.39 3.21
C LEU A 15 8.67 -21.87 2.46
N LEU A 16 8.21 -22.58 1.42
CA LEU A 16 6.99 -22.18 0.70
C LEU A 16 5.74 -22.22 1.58
N LEU A 17 5.60 -23.24 2.43
CA LEU A 17 4.50 -23.32 3.39
C LEU A 17 4.55 -22.17 4.40
N LEU A 18 5.75 -21.78 4.87
CA LEU A 18 5.93 -20.64 5.75
C LEU A 18 5.55 -19.33 5.05
N ILE A 19 5.99 -19.12 3.80
CA ILE A 19 5.61 -17.96 2.97
C ILE A 19 4.08 -17.92 2.78
N CYS A 20 3.45 -19.05 2.43
CA CYS A 20 2.00 -19.16 2.35
C CYS A 20 1.31 -18.80 3.67
N GLY A 21 1.82 -19.30 4.79
CA GLY A 21 1.29 -19.01 6.13
C GLY A 21 1.37 -17.51 6.47
N LEU A 22 2.52 -16.89 6.22
CA LEU A 22 2.72 -15.45 6.41
C LEU A 22 1.76 -14.62 5.55
N GLY A 23 1.58 -14.99 4.28
CA GLY A 23 0.61 -14.33 3.40
C GLY A 23 -0.84 -14.49 3.88
N THR A 24 -1.24 -15.70 4.25
CA THR A 24 -2.64 -16.03 4.58
C THR A 24 -3.10 -15.45 5.92
N PHE A 25 -2.30 -15.65 6.98
CA PHE A 25 -2.75 -15.32 8.34
C PHE A 25 -2.48 -13.87 8.72
N TYR A 26 -1.54 -13.23 8.05
CA TYR A 26 -1.09 -11.92 8.46
C TYR A 26 -1.16 -10.86 7.35
N LYS A 27 -1.61 -11.22 6.13
CA LYS A 27 -1.60 -10.35 4.94
C LYS A 27 -0.25 -9.64 4.75
N HIS A 28 0.81 -10.32 5.14
CA HIS A 28 2.14 -9.73 5.28
C HIS A 28 2.94 -9.73 3.99
N ILE A 29 2.48 -10.47 2.98
CA ILE A 29 3.05 -10.52 1.65
C ILE A 29 2.08 -9.78 0.72
N SER A 30 2.58 -8.94 -0.17
CA SER A 30 1.73 -8.43 -1.26
C SER A 30 2.51 -8.48 -2.57
N PHE A 31 1.82 -8.89 -3.63
CA PHE A 31 2.36 -9.03 -4.97
C PHE A 31 2.01 -7.84 -5.87
N GLY A 32 1.22 -6.88 -5.38
CA GLY A 32 0.79 -5.70 -6.12
C GLY A 32 -0.48 -5.08 -5.52
N LEU A 33 -1.21 -4.34 -6.35
CA LEU A 33 -2.54 -3.78 -6.03
C LEU A 33 -3.66 -4.69 -6.55
N GLY A 34 -4.71 -4.87 -5.75
CA GLY A 34 -5.97 -5.48 -6.18
C GLY A 34 -5.82 -6.83 -6.90
N LEU A 35 -6.03 -6.83 -8.21
CA LEU A 35 -6.00 -8.05 -9.04
C LEU A 35 -4.61 -8.68 -9.13
N ASP A 36 -3.55 -7.89 -9.13
CA ASP A 36 -2.17 -8.41 -9.17
C ASP A 36 -1.80 -9.10 -7.86
N ASP A 37 -2.29 -8.56 -6.74
CA ASP A 37 -2.12 -9.20 -5.43
C ASP A 37 -2.86 -10.55 -5.40
N MET A 38 -4.12 -10.56 -5.83
CA MET A 38 -4.93 -11.77 -5.92
C MET A 38 -4.30 -12.82 -6.85
N PHE A 39 -3.77 -12.41 -8.00
CA PHE A 39 -3.09 -13.30 -8.93
C PHE A 39 -1.78 -13.85 -8.35
N GLY A 40 -0.99 -13.01 -7.66
CA GLY A 40 0.23 -13.44 -6.96
C GLY A 40 -0.06 -14.49 -5.89
N TYR A 41 -1.11 -14.29 -5.09
CA TYR A 41 -1.57 -15.27 -4.11
C TYR A 41 -2.04 -16.58 -4.76
N LEU A 42 -2.78 -16.49 -5.87
CA LEU A 42 -3.20 -17.66 -6.64
C LEU A 42 -1.99 -18.49 -7.10
N VAL A 43 -0.98 -17.84 -7.67
CA VAL A 43 0.25 -18.49 -8.15
C VAL A 43 1.03 -19.11 -6.98
N LEU A 44 1.17 -18.39 -5.87
CA LEU A 44 1.82 -18.90 -4.66
C LEU A 44 1.15 -20.17 -4.12
N TYR A 45 -0.18 -20.17 -3.99
CA TYR A 45 -0.93 -21.30 -3.46
C TYR A 45 -0.92 -22.50 -4.41
N LEU A 46 -1.14 -22.28 -5.71
CA LEU A 46 -1.11 -23.36 -6.69
C LEU A 46 0.28 -23.98 -6.81
N GLY A 47 1.34 -23.15 -6.82
CA GLY A 47 2.72 -23.61 -6.84
C GLY A 47 3.08 -24.43 -5.60
N THR A 48 2.69 -23.95 -4.41
CA THR A 48 2.96 -24.65 -3.15
C THR A 48 2.20 -25.97 -3.05
N LEU A 49 0.92 -25.99 -3.45
CA LEU A 49 0.11 -27.21 -3.50
C LEU A 49 0.70 -28.23 -4.48
N THR A 50 1.15 -27.77 -5.65
CA THR A 50 1.82 -28.61 -6.63
C THR A 50 3.12 -29.19 -6.08
N HIS A 51 3.94 -28.39 -5.38
CA HIS A 51 5.17 -28.88 -4.74
C HIS A 51 4.88 -29.94 -3.68
N LEU A 52 3.85 -29.72 -2.87
CA LEU A 52 3.41 -30.67 -1.84
C LEU A 52 3.02 -32.00 -2.49
N ILE A 53 2.11 -32.00 -3.47
CA ILE A 53 1.65 -33.21 -4.16
C ILE A 53 2.82 -33.96 -4.81
N LEU A 54 3.67 -33.24 -5.56
CA LEU A 54 4.83 -33.85 -6.23
C LEU A 54 5.83 -34.42 -5.23
N THR A 55 6.02 -33.77 -4.08
CA THR A 55 6.86 -34.26 -2.99
C THR A 55 6.29 -35.54 -2.40
N LEU A 56 4.99 -35.62 -2.16
CA LEU A 56 4.30 -36.81 -1.65
C LEU A 56 4.39 -38.00 -2.61
N VAL A 57 4.06 -37.78 -3.88
CA VAL A 57 4.08 -38.82 -4.92
C VAL A 57 5.50 -39.31 -5.22
N SER A 58 6.50 -38.44 -5.06
CA SER A 58 7.90 -38.78 -5.36
C SER A 58 8.65 -39.40 -4.19
N ARG A 59 8.03 -39.62 -3.01
CA ARG A 59 8.70 -40.14 -1.79
C ARG A 59 9.48 -41.44 -2.00
N THR A 60 8.99 -42.31 -2.88
CA THR A 60 9.60 -43.62 -3.19
C THR A 60 10.55 -43.59 -4.38
N LYS A 61 10.76 -42.42 -5.00
CA LYS A 61 11.60 -42.26 -6.18
C LYS A 61 13.06 -41.96 -5.81
N GLY A 62 13.94 -42.08 -6.80
CA GLY A 62 15.38 -41.88 -6.65
C GLY A 62 15.83 -40.42 -6.70
N SER A 63 17.10 -40.21 -6.35
CA SER A 63 17.76 -38.90 -6.19
C SER A 63 17.59 -37.91 -7.35
N PRO A 64 17.65 -38.30 -8.64
CA PRO A 64 17.56 -37.34 -9.74
C PRO A 64 16.23 -36.57 -9.76
N ARG A 65 15.13 -37.25 -9.41
CA ARG A 65 13.81 -36.64 -9.37
C ARG A 65 13.70 -35.62 -8.23
N HIS A 66 14.26 -35.93 -7.06
CA HIS A 66 14.30 -34.98 -5.95
C HIS A 66 15.21 -33.79 -6.23
N SER A 67 16.35 -33.99 -6.91
CA SER A 67 17.22 -32.88 -7.31
C SER A 67 16.51 -31.93 -8.27
N PHE A 68 15.86 -32.47 -9.31
CA PHE A 68 15.08 -31.68 -10.26
C PHE A 68 13.93 -30.90 -9.60
N LEU A 69 13.14 -31.57 -8.75
CA LEU A 69 12.07 -30.93 -7.99
C LEU A 69 12.61 -29.82 -7.08
N THR A 70 13.70 -30.09 -6.36
CA THR A 70 14.33 -29.09 -5.47
C THR A 70 14.75 -27.86 -6.25
N LEU A 71 15.41 -28.03 -7.40
CA LEU A 71 15.89 -26.90 -8.20
C LEU A 71 14.74 -26.07 -8.77
N ILE A 72 13.72 -26.70 -9.35
CA ILE A 72 12.55 -26.00 -9.90
C ILE A 72 11.85 -25.20 -8.80
N PHE A 73 11.55 -25.83 -7.67
CA PHE A 73 10.80 -25.16 -6.62
C PHE A 73 11.66 -24.15 -5.86
N LEU A 74 12.98 -24.33 -5.79
CA LEU A 74 13.87 -23.29 -5.27
C LEU A 74 13.86 -22.06 -6.18
N THR A 75 13.95 -22.24 -7.50
CA THR A 75 13.82 -21.13 -8.46
C THR A 75 12.46 -20.45 -8.34
N PHE A 76 11.38 -21.23 -8.25
CA PHE A 76 10.03 -20.70 -8.02
C PHE A 76 9.96 -19.87 -6.72
N THR A 77 10.48 -20.37 -5.60
CA THR A 77 10.53 -19.64 -4.33
C THR A 77 11.32 -18.34 -4.46
N ILE A 78 12.47 -18.35 -5.15
CA ILE A 78 13.26 -17.14 -5.39
C ILE A 78 12.45 -16.13 -6.21
N LEU A 79 11.76 -16.56 -7.27
CA LEU A 79 10.93 -15.67 -8.09
C LEU A 79 9.77 -15.08 -7.29
N ILE A 80 9.11 -15.87 -6.44
CA ILE A 80 8.06 -15.39 -5.53
C ILE A 80 8.61 -14.32 -4.59
N VAL A 81 9.77 -14.57 -3.97
CA VAL A 81 10.41 -13.61 -3.06
C VAL A 81 10.82 -12.34 -3.80
N LEU A 82 11.41 -12.46 -4.99
CA LEU A 82 11.79 -11.31 -5.82
C LEU A 82 10.56 -10.48 -6.20
N ASN A 83 9.48 -11.12 -6.61
CA ASN A 83 8.24 -10.44 -6.97
C ASN A 83 7.60 -9.73 -5.76
N ALA A 84 7.69 -10.33 -4.57
CA ALA A 84 7.22 -9.72 -3.33
C ALA A 84 8.14 -8.63 -2.77
N THR A 85 9.39 -8.51 -3.25
CA THR A 85 10.42 -7.60 -2.68
C THR A 85 11.02 -6.64 -3.70
N ILE A 86 11.94 -7.10 -4.54
CA ILE A 86 12.78 -6.26 -5.41
C ILE A 86 12.08 -5.88 -6.71
N TRP A 87 11.32 -6.79 -7.31
CA TRP A 87 10.61 -6.56 -8.57
C TRP A 87 9.23 -5.92 -8.38
N ARG A 88 8.93 -5.49 -7.15
CA ARG A 88 7.81 -4.59 -6.91
C ARG A 88 8.01 -3.31 -7.71
N GLY A 89 6.92 -2.78 -8.26
CA GLY A 89 6.93 -1.48 -8.94
C GLY A 89 7.48 -0.37 -8.05
N HIS A 90 7.94 0.73 -8.66
CA HIS A 90 8.55 1.87 -7.94
C HIS A 90 7.63 2.42 -6.83
N GLU A 91 6.32 2.34 -7.01
CA GLU A 91 5.29 2.74 -6.04
C GLU A 91 5.31 1.92 -4.74
N TYR A 92 5.97 0.76 -4.74
CA TYR A 92 6.07 -0.17 -3.60
C TYR A 92 7.51 -0.67 -3.39
N SER A 93 8.51 0.10 -3.81
CA SER A 93 9.93 -0.27 -3.64
C SER A 93 10.19 -0.71 -2.20
N TRP A 94 10.77 -1.90 -2.02
CA TRP A 94 10.97 -2.49 -0.69
C TRP A 94 11.69 -1.51 0.24
N ASN A 95 11.00 -1.07 1.30
CA ASN A 95 11.51 -0.12 2.29
C ASN A 95 12.37 -0.78 3.39
N GLY A 96 12.85 -2.01 3.15
CA GLY A 96 13.56 -2.81 4.15
C GLY A 96 12.65 -3.61 5.09
N SER A 97 11.33 -3.36 5.07
CA SER A 97 10.36 -4.14 5.87
C SER A 97 9.85 -5.32 5.06
N ILE A 98 10.07 -6.53 5.57
CA ILE A 98 9.54 -7.78 4.96
C ILE A 98 8.00 -7.82 5.07
N PHE A 99 7.45 -7.08 6.03
CA PHE A 99 6.04 -7.04 6.36
C PHE A 99 5.43 -5.71 5.93
N TYR A 100 4.19 -5.73 5.42
CA TYR A 100 3.34 -4.55 5.47
C TYR A 100 3.07 -4.26 6.94
N LEU A 101 3.73 -3.23 7.47
CA LEU A 101 3.27 -2.63 8.72
C LEU A 101 1.86 -2.12 8.43
N PRO A 102 0.86 -2.36 9.30
CA PRO A 102 -0.33 -1.52 9.27
C PRO A 102 0.20 -0.09 9.26
N CYS A 103 -0.31 0.76 8.38
CA CYS A 103 0.03 2.18 8.37
C CYS A 103 -1.03 2.88 9.25
N PRO A 104 -0.91 2.84 10.60
CA PRO A 104 -1.83 3.58 11.42
C PRO A 104 -1.62 5.06 11.13
N LYS A 105 -2.70 5.74 10.79
CA LYS A 105 -2.71 7.18 10.63
C LYS A 105 -3.78 7.73 11.55
N GLU A 106 -3.38 8.65 12.42
CA GLU A 106 -4.30 9.39 13.27
C GLU A 106 -4.98 10.46 12.42
N ILE A 107 -6.30 10.41 12.36
CA ILE A 107 -7.13 11.40 11.67
C ILE A 107 -7.89 12.20 12.72
N GLU A 108 -7.70 13.51 12.69
CA GLU A 108 -8.42 14.45 13.53
C GLU A 108 -9.85 14.64 12.99
N ILE A 109 -10.85 14.47 13.85
CA ILE A 109 -12.26 14.71 13.54
C ILE A 109 -12.74 15.83 14.46
N ASP A 110 -13.04 16.99 13.86
CA ASP A 110 -13.58 18.18 14.53
C ASP A 110 -14.91 18.59 13.86
N ASN A 111 -15.99 17.96 14.30
CA ASN A 111 -17.35 18.33 13.95
C ASN A 111 -17.97 19.06 15.15
N GLN A 112 -18.94 19.95 14.92
CA GLN A 112 -19.61 20.72 15.98
C GLN A 112 -20.08 19.89 17.20
N GLU A 113 -20.34 18.58 17.00
CA GLU A 113 -20.81 17.66 18.04
C GLU A 113 -19.74 16.65 18.52
N ILE A 114 -18.60 16.52 17.81
CA ILE A 114 -17.60 15.47 18.03
C ILE A 114 -16.20 16.02 17.79
N GLN A 115 -15.36 15.97 18.83
CA GLN A 115 -13.91 16.21 18.75
C GLN A 115 -13.16 14.96 19.20
N LYS A 116 -12.46 14.30 18.28
CA LYS A 116 -11.64 13.12 18.59
C LYS A 116 -10.57 12.85 17.54
N GLU A 117 -9.58 12.06 17.94
CA GLU A 117 -8.62 11.42 17.03
C GLU A 117 -9.05 9.98 16.77
N GLU A 118 -9.19 9.60 15.50
CA GLU A 118 -9.48 8.22 15.11
C GLU A 118 -8.22 7.60 14.50
N LEU A 119 -7.76 6.50 15.09
CA LEU A 119 -6.67 5.70 14.54
C LEU A 119 -7.23 4.79 13.45
N ILE A 120 -6.86 5.06 12.20
CA ILE A 120 -7.31 4.25 11.05
C ILE A 120 -6.12 3.59 10.36
N THR A 121 -6.38 2.51 9.63
CA THR A 121 -5.36 1.88 8.79
C THR A 121 -5.40 2.51 7.42
N MET A 122 -4.51 3.47 7.16
CA MET A 122 -4.45 4.21 5.91
C MET A 122 -3.08 4.04 5.26
N CYS A 123 -2.98 3.09 4.35
CA CYS A 123 -1.82 2.98 3.47
C CYS A 123 -1.89 4.15 2.48
N THR A 124 -0.84 4.98 2.46
CA THR A 124 -0.76 6.25 1.72
C THR A 124 -1.28 6.14 0.28
N MET A 125 -0.89 5.08 -0.45
CA MET A 125 -1.31 4.90 -1.85
C MET A 125 -2.78 4.51 -2.05
N ASP A 126 -3.39 3.76 -1.13
CA ASP A 126 -4.76 3.25 -1.30
C ASP A 126 -5.79 4.38 -1.24
N TYR A 127 -5.48 5.43 -0.46
CA TYR A 127 -6.33 6.59 -0.23
C TYR A 127 -5.79 7.88 -0.84
N TYR A 128 -4.76 7.76 -1.70
CA TYR A 128 -4.26 8.86 -2.50
C TYR A 128 -5.31 9.28 -3.54
N SER A 129 -5.76 10.52 -3.43
CA SER A 129 -6.82 11.14 -4.21
C SER A 129 -6.24 12.12 -5.21
N GLU A 130 -6.61 11.95 -6.48
CA GLU A 130 -6.32 12.91 -7.55
C GLU A 130 -7.63 13.58 -7.97
N PHE A 131 -7.67 14.90 -7.89
CA PHE A 131 -8.87 15.67 -8.18
C PHE A 131 -8.51 17.07 -8.69
N SER A 132 -9.38 17.63 -9.50
CA SER A 132 -9.30 19.05 -9.86
C SER A 132 -10.41 19.83 -9.19
N GLY A 133 -10.13 21.08 -8.88
CA GLY A 133 -11.17 21.94 -8.36
C GLY A 133 -10.82 23.42 -8.33
N ASN A 134 -11.88 24.21 -8.18
CA ASN A 134 -11.80 25.65 -8.13
C ASN A 134 -11.52 26.13 -6.70
N TRP A 135 -10.43 26.88 -6.52
CA TRP A 135 -10.07 27.46 -5.23
C TRP A 135 -10.85 28.75 -4.98
N ASN A 136 -11.64 28.80 -3.91
CA ASN A 136 -12.43 29.99 -3.57
C ASN A 136 -11.84 30.86 -2.44
N GLY A 137 -10.62 30.56 -1.99
CA GLY A 137 -9.98 31.24 -0.85
C GLY A 137 -10.12 30.51 0.49
N GLN A 138 -11.02 29.53 0.59
CA GLN A 138 -11.19 28.71 1.81
C GLN A 138 -11.30 27.21 1.50
N PHE A 139 -12.09 26.87 0.49
CA PHE A 139 -12.37 25.51 0.04
C PHE A 139 -12.02 25.36 -1.45
N VAL A 140 -11.75 24.12 -1.83
CA VAL A 140 -11.72 23.70 -3.23
C VAL A 140 -13.08 23.09 -3.56
N THR A 141 -13.76 23.63 -4.56
CA THR A 141 -14.96 23.01 -5.12
C THR A 141 -14.53 22.02 -6.20
N ILE A 142 -14.83 20.73 -6.00
CA ILE A 142 -14.37 19.66 -6.89
C ILE A 142 -15.10 19.78 -8.22
N THR A 143 -14.33 19.85 -9.31
CA THR A 143 -14.84 19.89 -10.69
C THR A 143 -14.72 18.51 -11.35
N THR A 144 -13.62 17.80 -11.10
CA THR A 144 -13.36 16.45 -11.62
C THR A 144 -12.54 15.62 -10.63
N GLY A 145 -12.59 14.29 -10.78
CA GLY A 145 -11.94 13.35 -9.86
C GLY A 145 -12.82 12.96 -8.68
N SER A 146 -12.26 12.16 -7.78
CA SER A 146 -12.97 11.64 -6.61
C SER A 146 -12.06 11.59 -5.40
N ILE A 147 -12.61 11.94 -4.23
CA ILE A 147 -11.90 11.79 -2.97
C ILE A 147 -12.06 10.36 -2.48
N LYS A 148 -10.94 9.66 -2.35
CA LYS A 148 -10.87 8.35 -1.71
C LYS A 148 -10.88 8.54 -0.21
N VAL A 149 -11.78 7.82 0.45
CA VAL A 149 -12.00 7.92 1.90
C VAL A 149 -12.04 6.49 2.45
N PRO A 150 -11.33 6.21 3.56
CA PRO A 150 -11.47 4.98 4.33
C PRO A 150 -12.90 4.78 4.86
N ASP A 151 -13.40 3.54 4.81
CA ASP A 151 -14.76 3.18 5.23
C ASP A 151 -15.06 3.63 6.67
N GLU A 152 -14.05 3.61 7.55
CA GLU A 152 -14.17 4.04 8.94
C GLU A 152 -14.51 5.52 9.09
N LEU A 153 -14.14 6.34 8.11
CA LEU A 153 -14.37 7.78 8.09
C LEU A 153 -15.69 8.20 7.43
N GLU A 154 -16.35 7.32 6.69
CA GLU A 154 -17.57 7.65 5.92
C GLU A 154 -18.67 8.27 6.77
N LYS A 155 -18.86 7.76 7.99
CA LYS A 155 -19.88 8.25 8.94
C LYS A 155 -19.65 9.69 9.42
N TYR A 156 -18.46 10.25 9.19
CA TYR A 156 -18.08 11.60 9.60
C TYR A 156 -18.13 12.62 8.47
N ILE A 157 -18.36 12.20 7.22
CA ILE A 157 -18.27 13.05 6.03
C ILE A 157 -19.64 13.25 5.39
N GLN A 158 -19.88 14.44 4.86
CA GLN A 158 -21.08 14.72 4.06
C GLN A 158 -20.91 14.19 2.62
N ARG A 159 -21.83 13.32 2.19
CA ARG A 159 -21.93 12.82 0.81
C ARG A 159 -23.04 13.56 0.04
N PRO A 160 -22.87 13.83 -1.27
CA PRO A 160 -21.64 13.68 -2.05
C PRO A 160 -20.57 14.70 -1.64
N ILE A 161 -19.29 14.33 -1.75
CA ILE A 161 -18.18 15.25 -1.48
C ILE A 161 -18.07 16.22 -2.65
N THR A 162 -18.56 17.44 -2.45
CA THR A 162 -18.52 18.51 -3.46
C THR A 162 -17.43 19.54 -3.20
N LYS A 163 -16.94 19.60 -1.95
CA LYS A 163 -15.91 20.54 -1.51
C LYS A 163 -14.97 19.90 -0.49
N VAL A 164 -13.74 20.40 -0.47
CA VAL A 164 -12.69 19.98 0.47
C VAL A 164 -11.92 21.19 0.98
N GLU A 165 -11.38 21.08 2.19
CA GLU A 165 -10.30 21.96 2.65
C GLU A 165 -8.96 21.37 2.18
N ILE A 166 -8.02 22.24 1.83
CA ILE A 166 -6.66 21.81 1.48
C ILE A 166 -5.65 22.34 2.49
N VAL A 167 -4.64 21.53 2.77
CA VAL A 167 -3.41 21.91 3.46
C VAL A 167 -2.20 21.55 2.59
N PRO A 168 -1.18 22.42 2.47
CA PRO A 168 -0.02 22.08 1.65
C PRO A 168 0.75 20.90 2.23
N TYR A 169 1.15 19.98 1.35
CA TYR A 169 2.12 18.95 1.70
C TYR A 169 3.42 19.59 2.21
N TYR A 170 4.01 18.97 3.22
CA TYR A 170 5.29 19.39 3.76
C TYR A 170 6.25 18.21 3.89
N ARG A 171 7.53 18.49 3.68
CA ARG A 171 8.63 17.58 3.98
C ARG A 171 9.25 17.98 5.32
N GLU A 172 9.52 16.99 6.16
CA GLU A 172 10.32 17.19 7.36
C GLU A 172 11.81 17.04 7.01
N ILE A 173 12.59 18.06 7.34
CA ILE A 173 14.04 18.10 7.19
C ILE A 173 14.65 18.04 8.60
N TYR A 174 15.51 17.05 8.81
CA TYR A 174 16.23 16.85 10.07
C TYR A 174 17.62 17.49 9.97
N GLU A 175 17.83 18.61 10.66
CA GLU A 175 19.11 19.32 10.74
C GLU A 175 19.43 19.58 12.22
N ASP A 176 20.61 19.17 12.69
CA ASP A 176 21.16 19.53 14.01
C ASP A 176 20.16 19.46 15.17
N ASN A 177 19.50 18.31 15.35
CA ASN A 177 18.47 18.05 16.36
C ASN A 177 17.22 18.96 16.28
N ARG A 178 16.98 19.61 15.15
CA ARG A 178 15.76 20.38 14.86
C ARG A 178 15.03 19.76 13.68
N ILE A 179 13.70 19.78 13.76
CA ILE A 179 12.81 19.37 12.67
C ILE A 179 12.30 20.64 12.01
N ARG A 180 12.67 20.87 10.76
CA ARG A 180 12.14 21.95 9.94
C ARG A 180 11.09 21.38 8.97
N LYS A 181 9.93 22.03 8.90
CA LYS A 181 8.90 21.71 7.91
C LYS A 181 9.07 22.63 6.71
N GLU A 182 9.26 22.04 5.54
CA GLU A 182 9.29 22.74 4.25
C GLU A 182 8.03 22.42 3.47
N PHE A 183 7.24 23.45 3.16
CA PHE A 183 5.99 23.30 2.42
C PHE A 183 6.25 23.45 0.92
N GLU A 184 5.60 22.62 0.12
CA GLU A 184 5.79 22.62 -1.34
C GLU A 184 5.21 23.88 -2.01
N PHE A 185 4.15 24.45 -1.43
CA PHE A 185 3.58 25.72 -1.86
C PHE A 185 2.97 26.48 -0.69
N ASN A 186 2.77 27.79 -0.89
CA ASN A 186 2.01 28.61 0.04
C ASN A 186 0.54 28.68 -0.40
N LYS A 187 -0.38 28.17 0.43
CA LYS A 187 -1.83 28.21 0.17
C LYS A 187 -2.36 29.64 -0.03
N ASP A 188 -1.77 30.61 0.68
CA ASP A 188 -2.18 32.02 0.61
C ASP A 188 -1.78 32.69 -0.70
N THR A 189 -0.92 32.06 -1.51
CA THR A 189 -0.53 32.55 -2.83
C THR A 189 -1.40 32.02 -3.97
N LEU A 190 -2.36 31.14 -3.68
CA LEU A 190 -3.27 30.62 -4.69
C LEU A 190 -4.25 31.69 -5.15
N GLN A 191 -4.44 31.77 -6.47
CA GLN A 191 -5.38 32.70 -7.07
C GLN A 191 -6.81 32.15 -6.94
N ILE A 192 -7.72 33.04 -6.55
CA ILE A 192 -9.13 32.71 -6.38
C ILE A 192 -9.76 32.49 -7.77
N ASN A 193 -10.71 31.56 -7.85
CA ASN A 193 -11.44 31.18 -9.06
C ASN A 193 -10.59 30.54 -10.16
N ILE A 194 -9.37 30.06 -9.83
CA ILE A 194 -8.57 29.21 -10.71
C ILE A 194 -8.83 27.74 -10.39
N ASN A 195 -8.89 26.93 -11.45
CA ASN A 195 -8.94 25.47 -11.33
C ASN A 195 -7.50 24.94 -11.20
N TYR A 196 -7.26 24.17 -10.15
CA TYR A 196 -5.98 23.53 -9.89
C TYR A 196 -6.15 22.02 -9.89
N GLU A 197 -5.09 21.33 -10.27
CA GLU A 197 -4.98 19.87 -10.14
C GLU A 197 -4.27 19.54 -8.84
N PHE A 198 -4.95 18.79 -7.99
CA PHE A 198 -4.47 18.40 -6.66
C PHE A 198 -4.28 16.89 -6.57
N ALA A 199 -3.26 16.50 -5.83
CA ALA A 199 -2.96 15.11 -5.53
C ALA A 199 -2.61 14.98 -4.04
N GLY A 200 -3.31 14.14 -3.29
CA GLY A 200 -3.16 14.14 -1.83
C GLY A 200 -4.00 13.14 -1.06
N GLU A 201 -3.89 13.19 0.26
CA GLU A 201 -4.58 12.28 1.18
C GLU A 201 -5.36 13.02 2.25
N ILE A 202 -6.42 12.40 2.76
CA ILE A 202 -7.14 12.94 3.90
C ILE A 202 -6.24 12.98 5.15
N ARG A 203 -6.36 14.07 5.89
CA ARG A 203 -5.61 14.29 7.14
C ARG A 203 -6.52 14.62 8.32
N ALA A 204 -7.65 15.26 8.05
CA ALA A 204 -8.64 15.59 9.06
C ALA A 204 -10.03 15.68 8.45
N ILE A 205 -11.05 15.76 9.30
CA ILE A 205 -12.43 16.05 8.94
C ILE A 205 -12.90 17.20 9.81
N ARG A 206 -13.34 18.29 9.18
CA ARG A 206 -13.84 19.48 9.88
C ARG A 206 -15.24 19.83 9.43
N ASN A 207 -16.19 19.90 10.34
CA ASN A 207 -17.60 20.19 10.03
C ASN A 207 -18.15 19.33 8.88
N LYS A 208 -17.82 18.04 8.88
CA LYS A 208 -18.16 17.02 7.87
C LYS A 208 -17.51 17.23 6.50
N ILE A 209 -16.53 18.12 6.40
CA ILE A 209 -15.75 18.42 5.20
C ILE A 209 -14.36 17.76 5.33
N PRO A 210 -13.91 16.97 4.33
CA PRO A 210 -12.56 16.42 4.34
C PRO A 210 -11.50 17.53 4.22
N VAL A 211 -10.45 17.43 5.04
CA VAL A 211 -9.23 18.22 4.92
C VAL A 211 -8.16 17.33 4.29
N ILE A 212 -7.68 17.74 3.12
CA ILE A 212 -6.73 16.96 2.31
C ILE A 212 -5.37 17.64 2.32
N GLU A 213 -4.33 16.87 2.65
CA GLU A 213 -2.95 17.29 2.45
C GLU A 213 -2.56 17.05 0.99
N VAL A 214 -2.31 18.14 0.25
CA VAL A 214 -2.19 18.10 -1.21
C VAL A 214 -0.85 18.61 -1.70
N ARG A 215 -0.44 18.07 -2.85
CA ARG A 215 0.50 18.68 -3.80
C ARG A 215 -0.28 19.28 -4.95
N ILE A 216 0.29 20.29 -5.61
CA ILE A 216 -0.26 20.86 -6.84
C ILE A 216 0.52 20.26 -8.00
N ASN A 217 -0.17 19.58 -8.90
CA ASN A 217 0.45 19.09 -10.11
C ASN A 217 0.65 20.28 -11.05
N ASN A 218 1.88 20.77 -11.17
CA ASN A 218 2.25 21.83 -12.10
C ASN A 218 2.21 21.31 -13.55
N ASN A 219 1.01 21.12 -14.10
CA ASN A 219 0.78 20.87 -15.53
C ASN A 219 -0.10 21.97 -16.15
N SER A 220 0.03 23.20 -15.66
CA SER A 220 -0.64 24.37 -16.24
C SER A 220 0.37 25.46 -16.57
N SER A 221 1.13 25.22 -17.64
CA SER A 221 1.77 26.25 -18.46
C SER A 221 1.27 26.11 -19.89
#